data_AF-A0A352WBJ5-F1
#
_entry.id   AF-A0A352WBJ5-F1
#
_cell.length_a   1.000
_cell.length_b   1.000
_cell.length_c   1.000
_cell.angle_alpha   90.00
_cell.angle_beta   90.00
_cell.angle_gamma   90.00
#
_symmetry.space_group_name_H-M   'P 1'
#
loop_
_entity.id
_entity.type
_entity.pdbx_description
1 polymer ?
#
loop_
_entity_poly.entity_id
_entity_poly.type
_entity_poly.pdbx_seq_one_letter_code
_entity_poly.pdbx_strand_id
1 'polypeptide(L)'
;DDARAPIAGVVERTREQVRVLGRTDGLCVVTPYGRSADLRVGDRVVTWEGSAYFPPGLVIGRITSVEQDNFGVSKQGILETNVDFHRLEDVFVIQSLDHVPVTNGAGGD
;
A
#
# COMPACT_ATOMS: atom_id res chain seq x y z
N ASP A 1 2.85 -20.29 -9.00
CA ASP A 1 2.41 -19.94 -7.64
C ASP A 1 3.57 -19.21 -6.97
N ASP A 2 3.62 -17.88 -7.11
CA ASP A 2 4.74 -17.08 -6.61
C ASP A 2 4.34 -16.51 -5.24
N ALA A 3 4.86 -17.13 -4.17
CA ALA A 3 4.59 -16.80 -2.77
C ALA A 3 5.09 -15.41 -2.31
N ARG A 4 5.39 -14.51 -3.25
CA ARG A 4 5.82 -13.12 -3.00
C ARG A 4 5.11 -12.13 -3.93
N ALA A 5 3.86 -12.44 -4.30
CA ALA A 5 3.02 -11.50 -5.03
C ALA A 5 2.95 -10.18 -4.25
N PRO A 6 3.37 -9.07 -4.85
CA PRO A 6 3.38 -7.80 -4.15
C PRO A 6 1.99 -7.21 -4.04
N ILE A 7 1.80 -6.39 -3.02
CA ILE A 7 0.58 -5.62 -2.85
C ILE A 7 0.69 -4.36 -3.70
N ALA A 8 -0.32 -4.12 -4.55
CA ALA A 8 -0.43 -2.86 -5.27
C ALA A 8 -0.94 -1.77 -4.32
N GLY A 9 -0.19 -0.67 -4.25
CA GLY A 9 -0.53 0.46 -3.40
C GLY A 9 -0.39 1.79 -4.13
N VAL A 10 -0.78 2.84 -3.42
CA VAL A 10 -0.66 4.23 -3.89
C VAL A 10 -0.19 5.11 -2.74
N VAL A 11 0.70 6.04 -3.04
CA VAL A 11 1.08 7.11 -2.12
C VAL A 11 -0.07 8.10 -2.01
N GLU A 12 -0.61 8.30 -0.82
CA GLU A 12 -1.82 9.09 -0.60
C GLU A 12 -1.63 10.55 -1.04
N ARG A 13 -0.46 11.15 -0.76
CA ARG A 13 -0.12 12.54 -1.08
C ARG A 13 0.00 12.82 -2.58
N THR A 14 0.73 11.98 -3.29
CA THR A 14 1.13 12.22 -4.69
C THR A 14 0.32 11.43 -5.70
N ARG A 15 -0.45 10.44 -5.23
CA ARG A 15 -1.17 9.47 -6.06
C ARG A 15 -0.27 8.60 -6.95
N GLU A 16 1.03 8.55 -6.64
CA GLU A 16 2.00 7.68 -7.30
C GLU A 16 1.69 6.21 -6.99
N GLN A 17 1.57 5.40 -8.03
CA GLN A 17 1.37 3.96 -7.88
C GLN A 17 2.67 3.29 -7.47
N VAL A 18 2.57 2.36 -6.52
CA VAL A 18 3.71 1.65 -5.95
C VAL A 18 3.42 0.17 -5.80
N ARG A 19 4.49 -0.62 -5.88
CA ARG A 19 4.54 -2.03 -5.48
C ARG A 19 5.05 -2.11 -4.05
N VAL A 20 4.35 -2.83 -3.18
CA VAL A 20 4.78 -3.07 -1.79
C VAL A 20 5.14 -4.55 -1.61
N LEU A 21 6.33 -4.83 -1.08
CA LEU A 21 6.82 -6.18 -0.80
C LEU A 21 7.23 -6.29 0.66
N GLY A 22 6.65 -7.26 1.38
CA GLY A 22 7.04 -7.58 2.75
C GLY A 22 8.42 -8.25 2.82
N ARG A 23 9.18 -7.92 3.87
CA ARG A 23 10.46 -8.53 4.23
C ARG A 23 10.31 -9.36 5.51
N THR A 24 11.30 -10.22 5.78
CA THR A 24 11.32 -11.07 6.98
C THR A 24 11.63 -10.32 8.28
N ASP A 25 12.08 -9.07 8.19
CA ASP A 25 12.36 -8.19 9.33
C ASP A 25 11.15 -7.35 9.78
N GLY A 26 9.96 -7.64 9.23
CA GLY A 26 8.72 -6.93 9.56
C GLY A 26 8.55 -5.59 8.84
N LEU A 27 9.50 -5.21 7.98
CA LEU A 27 9.41 -4.01 7.15
C LEU A 27 8.89 -4.35 5.74
N CYS A 28 8.50 -3.32 5.01
CA CYS A 28 8.10 -3.44 3.62
C CYS A 28 9.00 -2.57 2.72
N VAL A 29 9.30 -3.06 1.54
CA VAL A 29 9.93 -2.27 0.47
C VAL A 29 8.84 -1.71 -0.42
N VAL A 30 8.87 -0.40 -0.62
CA VAL A 30 7.97 0.34 -1.51
C VAL A 30 8.77 0.73 -2.75
N THR A 31 8.35 0.26 -3.92
CA THR A 31 8.97 0.59 -5.20
C THR A 31 7.94 1.27 -6.10
N PRO A 32 8.16 2.52 -6.53
CA PRO A 32 7.25 3.21 -7.43
C PRO A 32 7.37 2.65 -8.85
N TYR A 33 6.27 2.67 -9.60
CA TYR A 33 6.30 2.33 -11.02
C TYR A 33 6.94 3.45 -11.86
N GLY A 34 6.74 4.71 -11.45
CA GLY A 34 7.35 5.89 -12.06
C GLY A 34 8.76 6.15 -11.53
N ARG A 35 9.74 6.31 -12.43
CA ARG A 35 11.13 6.68 -12.06
C ARG A 35 11.23 8.08 -11.46
N SER A 36 10.34 8.98 -11.85
CA SER A 36 10.26 10.35 -11.34
C SER A 36 9.42 10.50 -10.07
N ALA A 37 8.95 9.39 -9.49
CA ALA A 37 8.05 9.44 -8.35
C ALA A 37 8.67 10.19 -7.16
N ASP A 38 7.86 11.05 -6.55
CA ASP A 38 8.24 11.83 -5.38
C ASP A 38 7.83 11.09 -4.10
N LEU A 39 8.67 10.14 -3.66
CA LEU A 39 8.54 9.48 -2.36
C LEU A 39 9.22 10.30 -1.25
N ARG A 40 8.53 10.47 -0.12
CA ARG A 40 9.06 11.17 1.06
C ARG A 40 8.82 10.36 2.34
N VAL A 41 9.72 10.53 3.31
CA VAL A 41 9.49 10.04 4.67
C VAL A 41 8.22 10.66 5.23
N GLY A 42 7.39 9.84 5.86
CA GLY A 42 6.08 10.23 6.37
C GLY A 42 4.92 10.04 5.40
N ASP A 43 5.18 9.76 4.12
CA ASP A 43 4.12 9.44 3.17
C ASP A 43 3.37 8.17 3.59
N ARG A 44 2.04 8.22 3.51
CA ARG A 44 1.16 7.07 3.75
C ARG A 44 0.95 6.32 2.45
N VAL A 45 0.99 5.00 2.53
CA VAL A 45 0.68 4.10 1.41
C VAL A 45 -0.59 3.34 1.74
N VAL A 46 -1.54 3.34 0.79
CA VAL A 46 -2.82 2.63 0.91
C VAL A 46 -2.97 1.64 -0.25
N THR A 47 -3.80 0.61 -0.08
CA THR A 47 -4.13 -0.34 -1.16
C THR A 47 -4.76 0.40 -2.33
N TRP A 48 -4.36 -0.01 -3.54
CA TRP A 48 -4.85 0.57 -4.79
C TRP A 48 -6.02 -0.22 -5.36
N GLU A 49 -6.93 0.45 -6.08
CA GLU A 49 -8.11 -0.14 -6.73
C GLU A 49 -7.78 -1.25 -7.72
N GLY A 50 -6.57 -1.24 -8.28
CA GLY A 50 -6.05 -2.29 -9.17
C GLY A 50 -5.42 -3.49 -8.45
N SER A 51 -5.52 -3.60 -7.13
CA SER A 51 -5.09 -4.81 -6.43
C SER A 51 -6.16 -5.90 -6.60
N ALA A 52 -5.76 -7.10 -7.05
CA ALA A 52 -6.68 -8.22 -7.25
C ALA A 52 -7.22 -8.82 -5.93
N TYR A 53 -6.68 -8.39 -4.78
CA TYR A 53 -6.85 -9.08 -3.49
C TYR A 53 -7.43 -8.20 -2.39
N PHE A 54 -7.30 -6.88 -2.49
CA PHE A 54 -7.70 -5.93 -1.46
C PHE A 54 -8.54 -4.79 -2.04
N PRO A 55 -9.60 -4.36 -1.33
CA PRO A 55 -10.33 -3.15 -1.71
C PRO A 55 -9.40 -1.93 -1.59
N PRO A 56 -9.62 -0.87 -2.37
CA PRO A 56 -8.84 0.35 -2.26
C PRO A 56 -9.02 1.04 -0.92
N GLY A 57 -7.99 1.77 -0.48
CA GLY A 57 -8.07 2.68 0.67
C GLY A 57 -7.71 2.07 2.04
N LEU A 58 -7.32 0.79 2.10
CA LEU A 58 -6.77 0.20 3.32
C LEU A 58 -5.34 0.69 3.54
N VAL A 59 -5.06 1.17 4.75
CA VAL A 59 -3.71 1.66 5.10
C VAL A 59 -2.76 0.48 5.18
N ILE A 60 -1.70 0.53 4.35
CA ILE A 60 -0.60 -0.44 4.40
C ILE A 60 0.41 0.01 5.47
N GLY A 61 0.81 1.28 5.44
CA GLY A 61 1.77 1.82 6.39
C GLY A 61 2.30 3.20 6.03
N ARG A 62 3.45 3.55 6.61
CA ARG A 62 4.11 4.84 6.43
C ARG A 62 5.58 4.65 6.03
N ILE A 63 6.04 5.45 5.08
CA ILE A 63 7.45 5.44 4.65
C ILE A 63 8.33 6.02 5.77
N THR A 64 9.34 5.26 6.19
CA THR A 64 10.29 5.64 7.25
C THR A 64 11.67 5.98 6.70
N SER A 65 12.02 5.48 5.51
CA SER A 65 13.26 5.82 4.80
C SER A 65 13.02 5.87 3.29
N VAL A 66 13.79 6.71 2.59
CA VAL A 66 13.83 6.75 1.13
C VAL A 66 15.28 6.64 0.69
N GLU A 67 15.58 5.59 -0.06
CA GLU A 67 16.89 5.33 -0.66
C GLU A 67 16.83 5.68 -2.14
N GLN A 68 17.87 6.35 -2.63
CA GLN A 68 18.04 6.66 -4.04
C GLN A 68 19.24 5.87 -4.56
N ASP A 69 19.07 5.15 -5.68
CA ASP A 69 20.22 4.48 -6.28
C ASP A 69 21.29 5.50 -6.73
N ASN A 70 22.54 5.07 -6.81
CA ASN A 70 23.70 5.93 -7.18
C ASN A 70 23.59 6.56 -8.58
N PHE A 71 22.63 6.14 -9.40
CA PHE A 71 22.38 6.70 -10.73
C PHE A 71 21.18 7.65 -10.74
N GLY A 72 20.51 7.85 -9.60
CA GLY A 72 19.36 8.75 -9.45
C GLY A 72 18.08 8.23 -10.08
N VAL A 73 18.04 6.97 -10.55
CA VAL A 73 17.02 6.48 -11.47
C VAL A 73 15.87 5.76 -10.75
N SER A 74 16.14 5.15 -9.59
CA SER A 74 15.14 4.43 -8.80
C SER A 74 15.16 4.95 -7.37
N LYS A 75 14.00 5.41 -6.89
CA LYS A 75 13.78 5.74 -5.48
C LYS A 75 13.01 4.59 -4.84
N GLN A 76 13.63 3.88 -3.91
CA GLN A 76 12.93 2.89 -3.08
C GLN A 76 12.63 3.48 -1.71
N GLY A 77 11.46 3.14 -1.17
CA GLY A 77 11.09 3.46 0.20
C GLY A 77 11.15 2.24 1.09
N ILE A 78 11.50 2.44 2.36
CA ILE A 78 11.21 1.49 3.43
C ILE A 78 9.94 1.94 4.13
N LEU A 79 9.01 1.02 4.33
CA LEU A 79 7.71 1.25 4.95
C LEU A 79 7.57 0.39 6.20
N GLU A 80 7.06 1.02 7.25
CA GLU A 80 6.65 0.36 8.48
C GLU A 80 5.11 0.27 8.51
N THR A 81 4.60 -0.90 8.88
CA THR A 81 3.16 -1.13 9.01
C THR A 81 2.64 -0.51 10.30
N ASN A 82 1.47 0.14 10.29
CA ASN A 82 0.87 0.71 11.50
C ASN A 82 0.28 -0.35 12.46
N VAL A 83 0.43 -1.64 12.14
CA VAL A 83 -0.08 -2.76 12.94
C VAL A 83 1.02 -3.28 13.85
N ASP A 84 0.74 -3.29 15.16
CA ASP A 84 1.52 -4.05 16.12
C ASP A 84 1.02 -5.51 16.10
N PHE A 85 1.78 -6.39 15.43
CA PHE A 85 1.45 -7.81 15.32
C PHE A 85 1.48 -8.56 16.65
N HIS A 86 2.06 -8.00 17.72
CA HIS A 86 2.03 -8.59 19.07
C HIS A 86 0.73 -8.29 19.81
N ARG A 87 -0.08 -7.37 19.29
CA ARG A 87 -1.32 -6.90 19.92
C ARG A 87 -2.47 -6.84 18.92
N LEU A 88 -2.66 -7.95 18.21
CA LEU A 88 -3.83 -8.17 17.36
C LEU A 88 -5.00 -8.62 18.23
N GLU A 89 -6.09 -7.84 18.23
CA GLU A 89 -7.35 -8.20 18.89
C GLU A 89 -8.29 -8.87 17.87
N ASP A 90 -8.52 -8.23 16.73
CA ASP A 90 -9.39 -8.71 15.66
C ASP A 90 -8.68 -8.70 14.29
N VAL A 91 -8.91 -9.75 13.48
CA VAL A 91 -8.37 -9.87 12.12
C VAL A 91 -9.53 -10.09 11.15
N PHE A 92 -9.59 -9.28 10.11
CA PHE A 92 -10.59 -9.43 9.04
C PHE A 92 -9.96 -10.08 7.80
N VAL A 93 -10.48 -11.25 7.41
CA VAL A 93 -10.06 -11.94 6.19
C VAL A 93 -11.02 -11.60 5.06
N ILE A 94 -10.51 -10.97 4.01
CA ILE A 94 -11.29 -10.63 2.81
C ILE A 94 -11.32 -11.87 1.91
N GLN A 95 -12.48 -12.51 1.80
CA GLN A 95 -12.65 -13.76 1.02
C GLN A 95 -13.07 -13.50 -0.43
N SER A 96 -13.69 -12.36 -0.72
CA SER A 96 -14.08 -11.92 -2.07
C SER A 96 -14.28 -10.40 -2.09
N LEU A 97 -14.00 -9.76 -3.23
CA LEU A 97 -14.22 -8.33 -3.49
C LEU A 97 -15.60 -8.04 -4.11
N ASP A 98 -16.44 -9.06 -4.31
CA ASP A 98 -17.68 -8.98 -5.09
C ASP A 98 -18.84 -8.30 -4.34
N HIS A 99 -18.62 -7.84 -3.10
CA HIS A 99 -19.65 -7.23 -2.27
C HIS A 99 -19.17 -5.95 -1.55
N VAL A 100 -18.93 -4.89 -2.34
CA VAL A 100 -19.00 -3.51 -1.80
C VAL A 100 -20.44 -3.02 -2.00
N PRO A 101 -21.27 -2.91 -0.95
CA PRO A 101 -22.60 -2.35 -1.10
C PRO A 101 -22.46 -0.88 -1.51
N VAL A 102 -22.84 -0.57 -2.75
CA VAL A 102 -23.10 0.80 -3.17
C VAL A 102 -24.24 1.35 -2.30
N THR A 103 -23.90 2.14 -1.29
CA THR A 103 -24.88 2.94 -0.57
C THR A 103 -25.20 4.14 -1.45
N ASN A 104 -26.12 3.96 -2.40
CA ASN A 104 -26.76 5.09 -3.05
C ASN A 104 -27.56 5.82 -1.96
N GLY A 105 -27.02 6.94 -1.49
CA GLY A 105 -27.72 7.86 -0.61
C GLY A 105 -29.05 8.28 -1.23
N ALA A 106 -30.08 8.24 -0.40
CA ALA A 106 -31.41 8.75 -0.73
C ALA A 106 -31.34 10.23 -1.15
N GLY A 107 -32.12 10.59 -2.17
CA GLY A 107 -32.35 11.98 -2.58
C GLY A 107 -33.31 12.12 -3.77
N GLY A 108 -34.61 12.18 -3.48
CA GLY A 108 -35.67 12.95 -4.18
C GLY A 108 -36.01 12.62 -5.64
N ASP A 109 -37.18 12.01 -5.86
CA ASP A 109 -38.44 12.71 -6.22
C ASP A 109 -39.65 11.77 -5.94
#